data_AF-A0A7S2N3K5-F1
#
_entry.id   AF-A0A7S2N3K5-F1
#
_cell.length_a   1.000
_cell.length_b   1.000
_cell.length_c   1.000
_cell.angle_alpha   90.00
_cell.angle_beta   90.00
_cell.angle_gamma   90.00
#
_symmetry.space_group_name_H-M   'P 1'
#
loop_
_entity.id
_entity.type
_entity.pdbx_description
1 polymer ?
#
loop_
_entity_poly.entity_id
_entity_poly.type
_entity_poly.pdbx_seq_one_letter_code
_entity_poly.pdbx_strand_id
1 'polypeptide(L)'
;TFHYDGAGFREEHCGAGAMARRIRPYMRGGLRLVYALNDAKRAPTAEDGSGMVAKCSRWLDEALNTREAVAANAKSTAVARYYAARFNEQLREKGSGLASLFFVPCSVYTVEEKEPLP
;
A
#
# COMPACT_ATOMS: atom_id res chain seq x y z
N THR A 1 -6.11 -3.04 4.18
CA THR A 1 -6.22 -1.94 3.19
C THR A 1 -7.22 -0.94 3.67
N PHE A 2 -7.06 0.34 3.34
CA PHE A 2 -8.06 1.37 3.68
C PHE A 2 -8.76 1.87 2.42
N HIS A 3 -10.06 2.10 2.54
CA HIS A 3 -10.90 2.75 1.54
C HIS A 3 -11.48 4.03 2.14
N TYR A 4 -11.52 5.11 1.36
CA TYR A 4 -12.11 6.39 1.76
C TYR A 4 -13.28 6.71 0.84
N ASP A 5 -14.44 7.01 1.40
CA ASP A 5 -15.68 7.24 0.64
C ASP A 5 -16.08 8.72 0.52
N GLY A 6 -15.23 9.63 1.01
CA GLY A 6 -15.51 11.06 1.05
C GLY A 6 -15.98 11.56 2.43
N ALA A 7 -16.43 10.67 3.31
CA ALA A 7 -16.86 11.00 4.67
C ALA A 7 -16.07 10.25 5.74
N GLY A 8 -15.67 9.01 5.46
CA GLY A 8 -14.97 8.17 6.42
C GLY A 8 -14.08 7.11 5.79
N PHE A 9 -13.40 6.37 6.66
CA PHE A 9 -12.54 5.25 6.28
C PHE A 9 -13.22 3.93 6.57
N ARG A 10 -13.09 2.98 5.65
CA ARG A 10 -13.41 1.56 5.84
C ARG A 10 -12.14 0.74 5.74
N GLU A 11 -11.94 -0.15 6.70
CA GLU A 11 -10.78 -1.05 6.72
C GLU A 11 -11.19 -2.42 6.16
N GLU A 12 -10.38 -2.92 5.24
CA GLU A 12 -10.51 -4.26 4.66
C GLU A 12 -9.30 -5.09 5.09
N HIS A 13 -9.57 -6.17 5.82
CA HIS A 13 -8.55 -7.09 6.32
C HIS A 13 -8.41 -8.28 5.38
N CYS A 14 -7.17 -8.60 5.01
CA CYS A 14 -6.86 -9.86 4.35
C CYS A 14 -6.37 -10.86 5.41
N GLY A 15 -6.81 -12.11 5.34
CA GLY A 15 -6.39 -13.13 6.30
C GLY A 15 -4.89 -13.41 6.22
N ALA A 16 -4.26 -13.75 7.35
CA ALA A 16 -2.84 -14.05 7.47
C ALA A 16 -2.36 -15.06 6.42
N GLY A 17 -1.20 -14.81 5.83
CA GLY A 17 -0.68 -15.60 4.72
C GLY A 17 0.83 -15.58 4.64
N ALA A 18 1.39 -16.57 3.94
CA ALA A 18 2.81 -16.64 3.68
C ALA A 18 3.24 -15.49 2.76
N MET A 19 4.28 -14.79 3.16
CA MET A 19 4.85 -13.67 2.42
C MET A 19 6.37 -13.80 2.36
N ALA A 20 6.94 -13.41 1.22
CA ALA A 20 8.38 -13.33 1.05
C ALA A 20 8.79 -11.91 0.69
N ARG A 21 9.71 -11.33 1.47
CA ARG A 21 10.32 -10.03 1.20
C ARG A 21 11.80 -10.22 0.89
N ARG A 22 12.30 -9.54 -0.13
CA ARG A 22 13.75 -9.51 -0.39
C ARG A 22 14.49 -8.96 0.85
N ILE A 23 15.65 -9.53 1.16
CA ILE A 23 16.45 -9.11 2.33
C ILE A 23 17.06 -7.71 2.12
N ARG A 24 17.60 -7.46 0.92
CA ARG A 24 18.21 -6.17 0.57
C ARG A 24 17.21 -5.27 -0.14
N PRO A 25 17.16 -3.96 0.17
CA PRO A 25 16.31 -3.04 -0.55
C PRO A 25 16.79 -2.91 -2.00
N TYR A 26 15.86 -2.81 -2.94
CA TYR A 26 16.17 -2.54 -4.33
C TYR A 26 16.32 -1.04 -4.60
N MET A 27 15.64 -0.19 -3.82
CA MET A 27 15.71 1.27 -3.91
C MET A 27 15.71 1.89 -2.51
N ARG A 28 16.38 3.04 -2.39
CA ARG A 28 16.43 3.85 -1.17
C ARG A 28 15.88 5.24 -1.50
N GLY A 29 14.74 5.59 -0.92
CA GLY A 29 14.22 6.96 -0.95
C GLY A 29 14.80 7.79 0.20
N GLY A 30 14.44 9.06 0.26
CA GLY A 30 14.85 9.95 1.35
C GLY A 30 14.44 9.41 2.72
N LEU A 31 13.18 8.97 2.84
CA LEU A 31 12.58 8.54 4.12
C LEU A 31 12.37 7.03 4.26
N ARG A 32 12.41 6.28 3.14
CA ARG A 32 11.97 4.87 3.13
C ARG A 32 12.88 3.98 2.31
N LEU A 33 13.03 2.75 2.76
CA LEU A 33 13.64 1.66 2.02
C LEU A 33 12.55 0.88 1.28
N VAL A 34 12.86 0.43 0.07
CA VAL A 34 11.90 -0.30 -0.78
C VAL A 34 12.44 -1.69 -1.12
N TYR A 35 11.65 -2.72 -0.86
CA TYR A 35 11.98 -4.12 -1.06
C TYR A 35 10.98 -4.76 -2.02
N ALA A 36 11.44 -5.68 -2.85
CA ALA A 36 10.51 -6.54 -3.57
C ALA A 36 9.74 -7.41 -2.57
N LEU A 37 8.44 -7.54 -2.79
CA LEU A 37 7.54 -8.32 -1.94
C LEU A 37 6.76 -9.30 -2.81
N ASN A 38 6.63 -10.53 -2.34
CA ASN A 38 5.74 -11.54 -2.87
C ASN A 38 4.72 -11.88 -1.77
N ASP A 39 3.45 -11.70 -2.08
CA ASP A 39 2.30 -12.04 -1.24
C ASP A 39 1.45 -13.02 -2.03
N ALA A 40 1.49 -14.31 -1.71
CA ALA A 40 0.83 -15.35 -2.51
C ALA A 40 -0.69 -15.17 -2.62
N LYS A 41 -1.32 -14.42 -1.69
CA LYS A 41 -2.78 -14.16 -1.71
C LYS A 41 -3.16 -12.94 -2.54
N ARG A 42 -2.21 -12.05 -2.80
CA ARG A 42 -2.38 -10.84 -3.62
C ARG A 42 -1.51 -10.84 -4.86
N ALA A 43 -0.73 -11.90 -5.06
CA ALA A 43 0.16 -12.06 -6.18
C ALA A 43 -0.69 -11.95 -7.44
N PRO A 44 -0.41 -10.96 -8.29
CA PRO A 44 -0.92 -11.01 -9.64
C PRO A 44 -0.37 -12.29 -10.28
N THR A 45 -1.17 -12.89 -11.13
CA THR A 45 -0.74 -14.01 -11.97
C THR A 45 0.57 -13.66 -12.68
N ALA A 46 1.38 -14.64 -13.05
CA ALA A 46 2.65 -14.38 -13.74
C ALA A 46 2.48 -13.64 -15.10
N GLU A 47 1.24 -13.50 -15.58
CA GLU A 47 0.87 -12.94 -16.88
C GLU A 47 0.76 -11.39 -16.89
N ASP A 48 0.55 -10.74 -15.75
CA ASP A 48 0.31 -9.29 -15.67
C ASP A 48 1.48 -8.46 -15.13
N GLY A 49 2.62 -9.08 -14.84
CA GLY A 49 3.90 -8.41 -14.61
C GLY A 49 3.97 -7.43 -13.43
N SER A 50 2.94 -7.40 -12.57
CA SER A 50 2.81 -6.36 -11.54
C SER A 50 3.48 -6.76 -10.22
N GLY A 51 4.78 -6.49 -10.10
CA GLY A 51 5.53 -6.74 -8.86
C GLY A 51 5.02 -5.89 -7.68
N MET A 52 4.89 -6.51 -6.50
CA MET A 52 4.58 -5.79 -5.26
C MET A 52 5.86 -5.29 -4.58
N VAL A 53 5.72 -4.19 -3.83
CA VAL A 53 6.82 -3.62 -3.05
C VAL A 53 6.44 -3.41 -1.60
N ALA A 54 7.34 -3.79 -0.69
CA ALA A 54 7.27 -3.44 0.72
C ALA A 54 8.09 -2.17 0.97
N LYS A 55 7.54 -1.24 1.75
CA LYS A 55 8.24 -0.04 2.18
C LYS A 55 8.33 -0.01 3.70
N CYS A 56 9.50 0.25 4.24
CA CYS A 56 9.69 0.53 5.66
C CYS A 56 10.46 1.85 5.83
N SER A 57 10.38 2.45 7.02
CA SER A 57 11.19 3.61 7.34
C SER A 57 12.68 3.29 7.16
N ARG A 58 13.44 4.30 6.73
CA ARG A 58 14.91 4.22 6.72
C ARG A 58 15.50 4.37 8.12
N TRP A 59 14.79 5.05 9.01
CA TRP A 59 15.27 5.35 10.35
C TRP A 59 14.78 4.28 11.33
N LEU A 60 15.63 4.00 12.31
CA LEU A 60 15.37 3.08 13.42
C LEU A 60 14.44 3.67 14.49
N ASP A 61 13.94 4.89 14.27
CA ASP A 61 12.97 5.51 15.16
C ASP A 61 11.65 4.71 15.13
N GLU A 62 11.32 4.10 16.26
CA GLU A 62 10.11 3.31 16.44
C GLU A 62 8.85 4.15 16.25
N ALA A 63 8.87 5.44 16.61
CA ALA A 63 7.72 6.34 16.45
C ALA A 63 7.29 6.46 14.98
N LEU A 64 8.27 6.43 14.06
CA LEU A 64 8.05 6.49 12.61
C LEU A 64 7.60 5.15 11.99
N ASN A 65 7.66 4.06 12.78
CA ASN A 65 7.30 2.71 12.36
C ASN A 65 6.11 2.14 13.15
N THR A 66 5.47 2.94 14.01
CA THR A 66 4.25 2.55 14.72
C THR A 66 3.15 2.15 13.73
N ARG A 67 2.24 1.27 14.19
CA ARG A 67 1.09 0.84 13.38
C ARG A 67 0.27 2.05 12.94
N GLU A 68 0.13 3.05 13.81
CA GLU A 68 -0.60 4.29 13.56
C GLU A 68 0.06 5.13 12.47
N ALA A 69 1.38 5.31 12.54
CA ALA A 69 2.14 6.04 11.51
C ALA A 69 2.08 5.33 10.15
N VAL A 70 2.19 3.99 10.13
CA VAL A 70 2.07 3.21 8.90
C VAL A 70 0.63 3.27 8.36
N ALA A 71 -0.38 3.18 9.23
CA ALA A 71 -1.78 3.31 8.86
C ALA A 71 -2.13 4.70 8.30
N ALA A 72 -1.56 5.77 8.87
CA ALA A 72 -1.75 7.13 8.36
C ALA A 72 -1.28 7.27 6.90
N ASN A 73 -0.15 6.66 6.54
CA ASN A 73 0.34 6.64 5.16
C ASN A 73 -0.60 5.89 4.21
N ALA A 74 -1.16 4.76 4.65
CA ALA A 74 -2.10 3.98 3.86
C ALA A 74 -3.45 4.72 3.70
N LYS A 75 -3.94 5.37 4.76
CA LYS A 75 -5.14 6.24 4.72
C LYS A 75 -4.96 7.43 3.79
N SER A 76 -3.79 8.09 3.83
CA SER A 76 -3.46 9.18 2.90
C SER A 76 -3.54 8.72 1.43
N THR A 77 -3.04 7.51 1.14
CA THR A 77 -3.17 6.92 -0.20
C THR A 77 -4.64 6.64 -0.58
N ALA A 78 -5.47 6.19 0.37
CA ALA A 78 -6.90 5.97 0.13
C ALA A 78 -7.63 7.27 -0.22
N VAL A 79 -7.32 8.38 0.48
CA VAL A 79 -7.85 9.71 0.16
C VAL A 79 -7.42 10.16 -1.24
N ALA A 80 -6.14 10.00 -1.58
CA ALA A 80 -5.62 10.35 -2.91
C ALA A 80 -6.34 9.56 -4.02
N ARG A 81 -6.59 8.26 -3.80
CA ARG A 81 -7.36 7.41 -4.73
C ARG A 81 -8.80 7.88 -4.92
N TYR A 82 -9.48 8.26 -3.83
CA TYR A 82 -10.84 8.81 -3.91
C TYR A 82 -10.89 10.05 -4.78
N TYR A 83 -10.01 11.04 -4.52
CA TYR A 83 -9.99 12.27 -5.30
C TYR A 83 -9.50 12.06 -6.74
N ALA A 84 -8.60 11.11 -6.99
CA ALA A 84 -8.24 10.73 -8.35
C ALA A 84 -9.43 10.15 -9.13
N ALA A 85 -10.27 9.33 -8.48
CA ALA A 85 -11.49 8.82 -9.11
C ALA A 85 -12.47 9.95 -9.48
N ARG A 86 -12.70 10.90 -8.56
CA ARG A 86 -13.52 12.10 -8.81
C ARG A 86 -12.95 12.98 -9.91
N PHE A 87 -11.64 13.19 -9.92
CA PHE A 87 -10.95 13.92 -10.96
C PHE A 87 -11.13 13.25 -12.33
N ASN A 88 -10.99 11.94 -12.39
CA ASN A 88 -11.21 11.18 -13.62
C ASN A 88 -12.68 11.18 -14.08
N GLU A 89 -13.65 11.21 -13.16
CA GLU A 89 -15.07 11.42 -13.49
C GLU A 89 -15.25 12.74 -14.23
N GLN A 90 -14.75 13.84 -13.67
CA GLN A 90 -14.83 15.17 -14.29
C GLN A 90 -14.05 15.24 -15.60
N LEU A 91 -12.91 14.56 -15.72
CA LEU A 91 -12.17 14.51 -16.97
C LEU A 91 -12.97 13.84 -18.08
N ARG A 92 -13.68 12.74 -17.78
CA ARG A 92 -14.51 12.03 -18.77
C ARG A 92 -15.65 12.90 -19.30
N GLU A 93 -16.20 13.78 -18.46
CA GLU A 93 -17.24 14.75 -18.86
C GLU A 93 -16.69 15.83 -19.83
N LYS A 94 -15.39 16.12 -19.77
CA LYS A 94 -14.75 17.14 -20.64
C LYS A 94 -14.35 16.63 -22.02
N GLY A 95 -14.31 15.31 -22.23
CA GLY A 95 -14.02 14.71 -23.54
C GLY A 95 -13.24 13.40 -23.47
N SER A 96 -13.25 12.66 -24.58
CA SER A 96 -12.51 11.42 -24.73
C SER A 96 -11.01 11.65 -24.96
N GLY A 97 -10.17 10.74 -24.47
CA GLY A 97 -8.72 10.72 -24.77
C GLY A 97 -7.83 11.50 -23.79
N LEU A 98 -8.40 12.06 -22.70
CA LEU A 98 -7.60 12.68 -21.64
C LEU A 98 -6.94 11.63 -20.74
N ALA A 99 -5.70 11.90 -20.34
CA ALA A 99 -4.95 11.01 -19.45
C ALA A 99 -5.64 10.88 -18.08
N SER A 100 -5.74 9.65 -17.57
CA SER A 100 -6.30 9.38 -16.25
C SER A 100 -5.23 9.40 -15.17
N LEU A 101 -5.61 9.85 -13.97
CA LEU A 101 -4.77 9.81 -12.78
C LEU A 101 -5.09 8.55 -11.97
N PHE A 102 -4.08 7.79 -11.56
CA PHE A 102 -4.27 6.68 -10.64
C PHE A 102 -3.18 6.64 -9.57
N PHE A 103 -3.56 6.20 -8.38
CA PHE A 103 -2.64 5.95 -7.27
C PHE A 103 -2.63 4.46 -6.95
N VAL A 104 -1.44 3.87 -6.89
CA VAL A 104 -1.25 2.44 -6.60
C VAL A 104 -1.85 2.11 -5.22
N PRO A 105 -2.63 1.01 -5.07
CA PRO A 105 -3.18 0.61 -3.78
C PRO A 105 -2.08 0.40 -2.73
N CYS A 106 -2.39 0.71 -1.47
CA CYS A 106 -1.47 0.53 -0.35
C CYS A 106 -2.14 -0.30 0.75
N SER A 107 -1.40 -1.28 1.25
CA SER A 107 -1.83 -2.16 2.35
C SER A 107 -0.86 -2.02 3.51
N VAL A 108 -1.38 -2.10 4.73
CA VAL A 108 -0.57 -2.24 5.93
C VAL A 108 -0.36 -3.73 6.15
N TYR A 109 0.90 -4.09 6.40
CA TYR A 109 1.30 -5.45 6.74
C TYR A 109 1.80 -5.47 8.18
N THR A 110 1.34 -6.45 8.93
CA THR A 110 1.79 -6.75 10.29
C THR A 110 2.39 -8.15 10.29
N VAL A 111 3.49 -8.34 11.00
CA VAL A 111 4.02 -9.66 11.28
C VAL A 111 3.24 -10.18 12.48
N GLU A 112 2.65 -11.38 12.38
CA GLU A 112 2.17 -12.06 13.59
C GLU A 112 3.38 -12.38 14.46
N GLU A 113 3.45 -11.75 15.63
CA GLU A 113 4.36 -12.20 16.68
C GLU A 113 3.92 -13.62 17.04
N LYS A 114 4.78 -14.61 16.78
CA LYS A 114 4.56 -15.93 17.36
C LYS A 114 4.56 -15.74 18.87
N GLU A 115 3.50 -16.19 19.54
CA GLU A 115 3.54 -16.35 21.00
C GLU A 115 4.85 -17.07 21.35
N PRO A 116 5.63 -16.58 22.34
CA PRO A 116 6.79 -17.31 22.79
C PRO A 116 6.32 -18.71 23.19
N LEU A 117 6.92 -19.73 22.57
CA LEU A 117 6.68 -21.12 22.95
C LEU A 117 6.89 -21.24 24.47
N PRO A 118 5.99 -21.93 25.20
CA PRO A 118 6.09 -22.09 26.64
C PRO A 118 7.39 -22.77 27.07
#